data_AF-A0A8T5IYS7-F1
#
_entry.id   AF-A0A8T5IYS7-F1
#
_cell.length_a   1.000
_cell.length_b   1.000
_cell.length_c   1.000
_cell.angle_alpha   90.00
_cell.angle_beta   90.00
_cell.angle_gamma   90.00
#
_symmetry.space_group_name_H-M   'P 1'
#
loop_
_entity.id
_entity.type
_entity.pdbx_description
1 polymer ?
#
loop_
_entity_poly.entity_id
_entity_poly.type
_entity_poly.pdbx_seq_one_letter_code
_entity_poly.pdbx_strand_id
1 'polypeptide(L)'
;MSQENEQKSLENLVVIQGWEESERGWGCRPDGGTLHLTITDCQIFIKQYQDKMPTNYIPDEYSHLRGTPHMARVDNGLYQEIQESRNGIWLSQVRLRDYERSGRLYDLSVRKRGWVPMSLIK
;
A
#
# COMPACT_ATOMS: atom_id res chain seq x y z
N MET A 1 3.39 16.27 -21.09
CA MET A 1 3.57 16.27 -19.61
C MET A 1 4.85 17.04 -19.32
N SER A 2 4.80 18.07 -18.48
CA SER A 2 5.96 18.89 -18.14
C SER A 2 6.92 18.15 -17.20
N GLN A 3 8.22 18.42 -17.32
CA GLN A 3 9.28 17.85 -16.47
C GLN A 3 9.04 18.09 -14.96
N GLU A 4 8.31 19.15 -14.63
CA GLU A 4 7.95 19.52 -13.25
C GLU A 4 6.97 18.52 -12.61
N ASN A 5 6.01 17.99 -13.37
CA ASN A 5 5.07 16.98 -12.88
C ASN A 5 5.73 15.60 -12.70
N GLU A 6 6.74 15.29 -13.51
CA GLU A 6 7.52 14.06 -13.41
C GLU A 6 8.46 14.10 -12.20
N GLN A 7 9.15 15.24 -11.98
CA GLN A 7 9.99 15.47 -10.80
C GLN A 7 9.19 15.37 -9.49
N LYS A 8 7.98 15.93 -9.44
CA LYS A 8 7.11 15.87 -8.24
C LYS A 8 6.67 14.44 -7.90
N SER A 9 6.44 13.60 -8.91
CA SER A 9 6.10 12.18 -8.68
C SER A 9 7.24 11.37 -8.05
N LEU A 10 8.50 11.82 -8.22
CA LEU A 10 9.65 11.17 -7.58
C LEU A 10 9.64 11.32 -6.05
N GLU A 11 8.94 12.32 -5.51
CA GLU A 11 8.91 12.66 -4.08
C GLU A 11 7.62 12.25 -3.36
N ASN A 12 6.59 11.80 -4.09
CA ASN A 12 5.32 11.37 -3.50
C ASN A 12 5.47 10.02 -2.79
N LEU A 13 6.05 10.07 -1.61
CA LEU A 13 6.28 8.95 -0.74
C LEU A 13 5.08 8.75 0.19
N VAL A 14 4.66 7.50 0.30
CA VAL A 14 3.54 7.07 1.14
C VAL A 14 3.94 5.79 1.89
N VAL A 15 3.18 5.44 2.92
CA VAL A 15 3.30 4.18 3.64
C VAL A 15 2.33 3.17 3.04
N ILE A 16 2.81 1.98 2.72
CA ILE A 16 2.00 0.82 2.35
C ILE A 16 2.00 -0.23 3.46
N GLN A 17 0.84 -0.80 3.76
CA GLN A 17 0.67 -1.98 4.61
C GLN A 17 -0.03 -3.08 3.81
N GLY A 18 0.56 -4.27 3.75
CA GLY A 18 -0.04 -5.43 3.09
C GLY A 18 -1.09 -6.13 3.95
N TRP A 19 -2.06 -6.77 3.30
CA TRP A 19 -3.12 -7.53 3.96
C TRP A 19 -3.26 -8.93 3.35
N GLU A 20 -3.62 -9.90 4.18
CA GLU A 20 -4.00 -11.26 3.78
C GLU A 20 -5.39 -11.56 4.32
N GLU A 21 -6.19 -12.24 3.52
CA GLU A 21 -7.49 -12.79 3.88
C GLU A 21 -7.29 -14.22 4.37
N SER A 22 -7.90 -14.56 5.50
CA SER A 22 -7.97 -15.92 6.03
C SER A 22 -9.39 -16.45 5.86
N GLU A 23 -9.54 -17.61 5.24
CA GLU A 23 -10.82 -18.29 5.05
C GLU A 23 -10.76 -19.72 5.64
N ARG A 24 -11.72 -20.06 6.51
CA ARG A 24 -11.77 -21.36 7.19
C ARG A 24 -11.83 -22.50 6.16
N GLY A 25 -10.83 -23.37 6.21
CA GLY A 25 -10.73 -24.53 5.32
C GLY A 25 -10.02 -24.26 3.98
N TRP A 26 -9.72 -23.00 3.66
CA TRP A 26 -9.03 -22.59 2.42
C TRP A 26 -7.64 -21.98 2.65
N GLY A 27 -7.36 -21.52 3.88
CA GLY A 27 -6.07 -20.97 4.28
C GLY A 27 -6.01 -19.46 4.10
N CYS A 28 -4.83 -18.93 3.75
CA CYS A 28 -4.59 -17.50 3.62
C CYS A 28 -4.24 -17.11 2.18
N ARG A 29 -4.76 -15.98 1.70
CA ARG A 29 -4.44 -15.41 0.39
C ARG A 29 -4.23 -13.90 0.47
N PRO A 30 -3.47 -13.28 -0.46
CA PRO A 30 -3.29 -11.83 -0.45
C PRO A 30 -4.61 -11.08 -0.68
N ASP A 31 -4.87 -10.08 0.16
CA ASP A 31 -6.08 -9.24 0.14
C ASP A 31 -5.79 -7.79 -0.33
N GLY A 32 -4.56 -7.57 -0.82
CA GLY A 32 -4.10 -6.28 -1.30
C GLY A 32 -3.36 -5.50 -0.22
N GLY A 33 -3.61 -4.19 -0.18
CA GLY A 33 -2.81 -3.27 0.61
C GLY A 33 -3.52 -1.96 0.90
N THR A 34 -3.11 -1.31 1.98
CA THR A 34 -3.57 0.03 2.33
C THR A 34 -2.44 1.05 2.13
N LEU A 35 -2.78 2.24 1.62
CA LEU A 35 -1.85 3.35 1.40
C LEU A 35 -2.18 4.53 2.30
N HIS A 36 -1.15 5.13 2.88
CA HIS A 36 -1.28 6.16 3.92
C HIS A 36 -0.23 7.27 3.72
N LEU A 37 -0.57 8.53 4.04
CA LEU A 37 0.42 9.62 3.98
C LEU A 37 1.53 9.42 5.01
N THR A 38 1.17 8.96 6.21
CA THR A 38 2.10 8.78 7.32
C THR A 38 1.95 7.42 7.99
N ILE A 39 2.96 7.04 8.78
CA ILE A 39 2.89 5.84 9.62
C ILE A 39 1.79 5.96 10.69
N THR A 40 1.54 7.18 11.17
CA THR A 40 0.47 7.45 12.15
C THR A 40 -0.91 7.17 11.54
N ASP A 41 -1.16 7.62 10.30
CA ASP A 41 -2.41 7.34 9.60
C ASP A 41 -2.62 5.84 9.39
N CYS A 42 -1.53 5.12 9.05
CA CYS A 42 -1.53 3.65 8.95
C CYS A 42 -1.94 2.99 10.27
N GLN A 43 -1.33 3.40 11.39
CA GLN A 43 -1.66 2.86 12.71
C GLN A 43 -3.11 3.15 13.11
N ILE A 44 -3.62 4.36 12.82
CA ILE A 44 -5.02 4.71 13.08
C ILE A 44 -5.96 3.85 12.24
N PHE A 45 -5.65 3.65 10.95
CA PHE A 45 -6.45 2.80 10.06
C PHE A 45 -6.50 1.36 10.57
N ILE A 46 -5.35 0.78 10.91
CA ILE A 46 -5.24 -0.59 11.46
C ILE A 46 -6.07 -0.71 12.73
N LYS A 47 -5.94 0.25 13.65
CA LYS A 47 -6.73 0.27 14.88
C LYS A 47 -8.23 0.32 14.58
N GLN A 48 -8.66 1.19 13.67
CA GLN A 48 -10.07 1.29 13.28
C GLN A 48 -10.62 0.02 12.64
N TYR A 49 -9.79 -0.74 11.94
CA TYR A 49 -10.15 -2.05 11.41
C TYR A 49 -10.31 -3.08 12.53
N GLN A 50 -9.30 -3.17 13.42
CA GLN A 50 -9.30 -4.09 14.56
C GLN A 50 -10.45 -3.82 15.54
N ASP A 51 -10.78 -2.55 15.78
CA ASP A 51 -11.89 -2.17 16.67
C ASP A 51 -13.27 -2.62 16.15
N LYS A 52 -13.39 -2.95 14.85
CA LYS A 52 -14.62 -3.51 14.25
C LYS A 52 -14.68 -5.03 14.32
N MET A 53 -13.59 -5.71 14.66
CA MET A 53 -13.55 -7.16 14.70
C MET A 53 -14.28 -7.69 15.94
N PRO A 54 -15.03 -8.81 15.79
CA PRO A 54 -15.66 -9.43 16.94
C PRO A 54 -14.61 -9.93 17.92
N THR A 55 -14.83 -9.70 19.21
CA THR A 55 -13.90 -10.10 20.29
C THR A 55 -14.24 -11.46 20.89
N ASN A 56 -15.42 -12.00 20.59
CA ASN A 56 -15.97 -13.21 21.21
C ASN A 56 -15.93 -14.44 20.29
N TYR A 57 -15.59 -14.30 19.02
CA TYR A 57 -15.37 -15.41 18.10
C TYR A 57 -14.43 -14.99 16.97
N ILE A 58 -13.84 -15.98 16.29
CA ILE A 58 -13.04 -15.77 15.09
C ILE A 58 -13.97 -15.95 13.88
N PRO A 59 -14.14 -14.94 13.00
CA PRO A 59 -14.93 -15.06 11.78
C PRO A 59 -14.42 -16.17 10.86
N ASP A 60 -15.32 -16.70 10.03
CA ASP A 60 -14.94 -17.69 9.01
C ASP A 60 -14.10 -17.08 7.88
N GLU A 61 -14.25 -15.78 7.63
CA GLU A 61 -13.47 -14.99 6.69
C GLU A 61 -13.09 -13.64 7.34
N TYR A 62 -11.82 -13.26 7.29
CA TYR A 62 -11.35 -11.95 7.76
C TYR A 62 -9.99 -11.59 7.16
N SER A 63 -9.73 -10.28 7.01
CA SER A 63 -8.41 -9.78 6.64
C SER A 63 -7.55 -9.54 7.88
N HIS A 64 -6.24 -9.77 7.75
CA HIS A 64 -5.26 -9.43 8.76
C HIS A 64 -3.98 -8.88 8.14
N LEU A 65 -3.14 -8.26 8.97
CA LEU A 65 -1.91 -7.65 8.52
C LEU A 65 -0.95 -8.71 7.96
N ARG A 66 -0.29 -8.34 6.86
CA ARG A 66 0.79 -9.10 6.23
C ARG A 66 2.06 -8.25 6.21
N GLY A 67 3.10 -8.73 6.90
CA GLY A 67 4.39 -8.03 6.97
C GLY A 67 4.31 -6.69 7.72
N THR A 68 5.35 -5.88 7.58
CA THR A 68 5.46 -4.56 8.23
C THR A 68 5.17 -3.43 7.25
N PRO A 69 4.59 -2.30 7.71
CA PRO A 69 4.45 -1.12 6.88
C PRO A 69 5.81 -0.66 6.35
N HIS A 70 5.86 -0.19 5.11
CA HIS A 70 7.08 0.32 4.49
C HIS A 70 6.75 1.41 3.46
N MET A 71 7.80 2.07 2.95
CA MET A 71 7.62 3.18 2.03
C MET A 71 7.36 2.69 0.59
N ALA A 72 6.46 3.37 -0.10
CA ALA A 72 6.23 3.25 -1.52
C ALA A 72 6.20 4.64 -2.16
N ARG A 73 6.48 4.70 -3.47
CA ARG A 73 6.30 5.89 -4.28
C ARG A 73 5.04 5.75 -5.12
N VAL A 74 4.29 6.84 -5.28
CA VAL A 74 3.07 6.86 -6.08
C VAL A 74 3.05 8.02 -7.08
N ASP A 75 2.24 7.91 -8.12
CA ASP A 75 1.99 9.04 -9.02
C ASP A 75 1.21 10.17 -8.33
N ASN A 76 1.15 11.34 -8.99
CA ASN A 76 0.46 12.51 -8.43
C ASN A 76 -1.05 12.28 -8.21
N GLY A 77 -1.71 11.51 -9.09
CA GLY A 77 -3.15 11.27 -9.00
C GLY A 77 -3.51 10.39 -7.81
N LEU A 78 -2.76 9.31 -7.62
CA LEU A 78 -2.91 8.40 -6.49
C LEU A 78 -2.51 9.09 -5.17
N TYR A 79 -1.47 9.92 -5.18
CA TYR A 79 -1.12 10.73 -4.01
C TYR A 79 -2.28 11.63 -3.60
N GLN A 80 -2.91 12.32 -4.56
CA GLN A 80 -4.08 13.16 -4.30
C GLN A 80 -5.27 12.34 -3.77
N GLU A 81 -5.56 11.16 -4.35
CA GLU A 81 -6.59 10.23 -3.83
C GLU A 81 -6.34 9.87 -2.34
N ILE A 82 -5.07 9.69 -1.95
CA ILE A 82 -4.69 9.39 -0.56
C ILE A 82 -4.84 10.64 0.32
N GLN A 83 -4.46 11.83 -0.16
CA GLN A 83 -4.60 13.09 0.58
C GLN A 83 -6.06 13.45 0.88
N GLU A 84 -6.97 13.10 -0.02
CA GLU A 84 -8.41 13.33 0.16
C GLU A 84 -9.07 12.28 1.08
N SER A 85 -8.36 11.20 1.38
CA SER A 85 -8.82 10.18 2.33
C SER A 85 -8.57 10.60 3.78
N ARG A 86 -9.33 10.00 4.72
CA ARG A 86 -9.18 10.33 6.14
C ARG A 86 -7.84 9.86 6.72
N ASN A 87 -7.54 8.57 6.56
CA ASN A 87 -6.36 7.92 7.14
C ASN A 87 -5.71 6.97 6.13
N GLY A 88 -6.02 7.08 4.84
CA GLY A 88 -5.58 6.15 3.81
C GLY A 88 -6.72 5.46 3.06
N ILE A 89 -6.32 4.74 2.00
CA ILE A 89 -7.22 4.01 1.10
C ILE A 89 -6.87 2.53 1.08
N TRP A 90 -7.88 1.68 0.87
CA TRP A 90 -7.71 0.25 0.63
C TRP A 90 -7.68 -0.05 -0.86
N LEU A 91 -6.68 -0.80 -1.31
CA LEU A 91 -6.58 -1.32 -2.66
C LEU A 91 -6.73 -2.85 -2.59
N SER A 92 -7.73 -3.39 -3.28
CA SER A 92 -7.85 -4.84 -3.46
C SER A 92 -6.61 -5.39 -4.15
N GLN A 93 -6.35 -6.69 -3.98
CA GLN A 93 -5.19 -7.34 -4.59
C GLN A 93 -5.09 -7.17 -6.11
N VAL A 94 -6.23 -7.04 -6.82
CA VAL A 94 -6.26 -6.75 -8.26
C VAL A 94 -5.79 -5.33 -8.53
N ARG A 95 -6.40 -4.34 -7.87
CA ARG A 95 -6.08 -2.92 -8.09
C ARG A 95 -4.65 -2.57 -7.67
N LEU A 96 -4.16 -3.16 -6.58
CA LEU A 96 -2.77 -3.01 -6.15
C LEU A 96 -1.81 -3.46 -7.25
N ARG A 97 -2.02 -4.65 -7.82
CA ARG A 97 -1.18 -5.18 -8.92
C ARG A 97 -1.28 -4.35 -10.19
N ASP A 98 -2.46 -3.82 -10.50
CA ASP A 98 -2.63 -2.96 -11.66
C ASP A 98 -1.85 -1.66 -11.50
N TYR A 99 -1.82 -1.08 -10.29
CA TYR A 99 -1.04 0.12 -9.98
C TYR A 99 0.47 -0.14 -10.03
N GLU A 100 0.93 -1.28 -9.53
CA GLU A 100 2.33 -1.70 -9.67
C GLU A 100 2.73 -1.86 -11.15
N ARG A 101 1.91 -2.57 -11.93
CA ARG A 101 2.18 -2.84 -13.36
C ARG A 101 2.15 -1.58 -14.22
N SER A 102 1.25 -0.66 -13.92
CA SER A 102 1.14 0.62 -14.64
C SER A 102 2.18 1.65 -14.18
N GLY A 103 2.95 1.37 -13.12
CA GLY A 103 3.93 2.30 -12.55
C GLY A 103 3.31 3.41 -11.71
N ARG A 104 1.99 3.35 -11.43
CA ARG A 104 1.30 4.29 -10.52
C ARG A 104 1.71 4.08 -9.06
N LEU A 105 2.17 2.88 -8.72
CA LEU A 105 2.73 2.53 -7.42
C LEU A 105 4.05 1.80 -7.59
N TYR A 106 5.03 2.14 -6.77
CA TYR A 106 6.35 1.50 -6.75
C TYR A 106 6.78 1.23 -5.31
N ASP A 107 6.73 -0.04 -4.92
CA ASP A 107 7.17 -0.53 -3.60
C ASP A 107 8.71 -0.45 -3.47
N LEU A 108 9.20 0.27 -2.46
CA LEU A 108 10.63 0.46 -2.22
C LEU A 108 11.28 -0.70 -1.45
N SER A 109 10.50 -1.61 -0.85
CA SER A 109 11.01 -2.80 -0.14
C SER A 109 11.55 -3.87 -1.10
N VAL A 110 11.08 -3.87 -2.35
CA VAL A 110 11.49 -4.85 -3.38
C VAL A 110 12.93 -4.61 -3.87
N ARG A 111 13.57 -3.49 -3.48
CA ARG A 111 14.92 -3.08 -3.92
C ARG A 111 16.10 -3.91 -3.36
N LYS A 112 15.92 -5.17 -2.97
CA LYS A 112 17.06 -6.08 -2.75
C LYS A 112 17.57 -6.81 -4.00
N ARG A 113 17.00 -6.62 -5.20
CA ARG A 113 17.56 -7.17 -6.44
C ARG A 113 17.43 -6.22 -7.64
N GLY A 114 18.49 -5.45 -7.88
CA GLY A 114 18.90 -5.01 -9.23
C GLY A 114 18.04 -3.95 -9.93
N TRP A 115 18.07 -2.70 -9.46
CA TRP A 115 17.75 -1.57 -10.34
C TRP A 115 18.67 -0.39 -10.03
N VAL A 116 19.71 -0.23 -10.84
CA VAL A 116 20.49 1.00 -10.91
C VAL A 116 20.02 1.73 -12.17
N PRO A 117 19.47 2.96 -12.07
CA PRO A 117 19.19 3.76 -13.25
C PRO A 117 20.51 4.05 -13.98
N MET A 118 20.58 3.72 -15.27
CA MET A 118 21.78 3.98 -16.11
C MET A 118 22.08 5.48 -16.31
N SER A 119 21.28 6.40 -15.77
CA SER A 119 21.52 7.84 -15.83
C SER A 119 22.47 8.38 -14.74
N LEU A 120 23.04 7.52 -13.90
CA LEU A 120 23.91 7.92 -12.77
C LEU A 120 25.33 7.32 -12.80
N ILE A 121 25.74 6.71 -13.91
CA ILE A 121 27.15 6.36 -14.13
C ILE A 121 27.76 7.49 -14.96
N LYS A 122 28.50 8.39 -14.29
CA LYS A 122 29.42 9.32 -14.95
C LYS A 122 30.68 8.58 -15.38
#